data_AF-A0A820BN81-F1
#
_entry.id   AF-A0A820BN81-F1
#
_cell.length_a   1.000
_cell.length_b   1.000
_cell.length_c   1.000
_cell.angle_alpha   90.00
_cell.angle_beta   90.00
_cell.angle_gamma   90.00
#
_symmetry.space_group_name_H-M   'P 1'
#
loop_
_entity.id
_entity.type
_entity.pdbx_description
1 polymer ?
#
loop_
_entity_poly.entity_id
_entity_poly.type
_entity_poly.pdbx_seq_one_letter_code
_entity_poly.pdbx_strand_id
1 'polypeptide(L)'
;MFISINYQLILIILGIYSITAQSPCDIVTFEYGNVCRCTEKYCDVIDPLGIIPNAQAAVYESTSEYAGTHRLTKLPNLQFQSQRNPNITDLYEIDYTTTYQSIIGFGGAFTDSSAVVTSQLSANLQKILLEQYFGKDGLNYNIGRIPMGAADFSLSLYTYASVPNDFDLNNFTISMDLPIKIPFIKSAMAMSNETIYFFGSPWYAPDWLKNASNPVGTLNGVPGDKYHKSW
;
A
#
# COMPACT_ATOMS: atom_id res chain seq x y z
N MET A 1 -48.89 20.99 -51.44
CA MET A 1 -47.66 21.39 -50.72
C MET A 1 -47.70 20.69 -49.37
N PHE A 2 -47.08 19.51 -49.26
CA PHE A 2 -47.13 18.68 -48.05
C PHE A 2 -46.00 19.09 -47.12
N ILE A 3 -46.34 19.53 -45.91
CA ILE A 3 -45.39 19.87 -44.86
C ILE A 3 -45.06 18.56 -44.12
N SER A 4 -43.85 18.05 -44.34
CA SER A 4 -43.29 16.95 -43.56
C SER A 4 -42.65 17.51 -42.30
N ILE A 5 -43.17 17.14 -41.13
CA ILE A 5 -42.59 17.47 -39.83
C ILE A 5 -41.70 16.30 -39.42
N ASN A 6 -40.39 16.51 -39.48
CA ASN A 6 -39.37 15.56 -39.03
C ASN A 6 -39.22 15.66 -37.51
N TYR A 7 -39.67 14.65 -36.78
CA TYR A 7 -39.34 14.48 -35.37
C TYR A 7 -38.01 13.74 -35.25
N GLN A 8 -36.91 14.45 -34.98
CA GLN A 8 -35.68 13.80 -34.54
C GLN A 8 -35.82 13.43 -33.06
N LEU A 9 -35.82 12.12 -32.79
CA LEU A 9 -35.64 11.60 -31.43
C LEU A 9 -34.23 11.95 -30.94
N ILE A 10 -34.13 12.85 -29.96
CA ILE A 10 -32.90 13.06 -29.20
C ILE A 10 -32.86 11.96 -28.13
N LEU A 11 -32.06 10.92 -28.38
CA LEU A 11 -31.70 9.92 -27.38
C LEU A 11 -30.71 10.57 -26.40
N ILE A 12 -31.22 11.04 -25.26
CA ILE A 12 -30.38 11.44 -24.12
C ILE A 12 -29.89 10.15 -23.47
N ILE A 13 -28.67 9.73 -23.84
CA ILE A 13 -27.94 8.72 -23.08
C ILE A 13 -27.54 9.38 -21.77
N LEU A 14 -28.34 9.19 -20.72
CA LEU A 14 -27.94 9.44 -19.35
C LEU A 14 -26.87 8.40 -19.02
N GLY A 15 -25.62 8.72 -19.37
CA GLY A 15 -24.47 8.03 -18.82
C GLY A 15 -24.55 8.19 -17.31
N ILE A 16 -24.79 7.08 -16.60
CA ILE A 16 -24.65 7.03 -15.15
C ILE A 16 -23.14 7.13 -14.91
N TYR A 17 -22.61 8.35 -14.89
CA TYR A 17 -21.36 8.60 -14.22
C TYR A 17 -21.67 8.42 -12.74
N SER A 18 -21.24 7.29 -12.17
CA SER A 18 -21.09 7.18 -10.73
C SER A 18 -20.07 8.22 -10.32
N ILE A 19 -20.54 9.43 -10.03
CA ILE A 19 -19.79 10.41 -9.25
C ILE A 19 -19.71 9.77 -7.88
N THR A 20 -18.63 9.04 -7.60
CA THR A 20 -18.30 8.66 -6.23
C THR A 20 -18.00 9.97 -5.54
N ALA A 21 -19.00 10.56 -4.90
CA ALA A 21 -18.79 11.66 -3.99
C ALA A 21 -17.79 11.19 -2.93
N GLN A 22 -16.77 12.00 -2.65
CA GLN A 22 -15.78 11.73 -1.61
C GLN A 22 -16.53 11.29 -0.35
N SER A 23 -16.28 10.05 0.10
CA SER A 23 -16.74 9.62 1.41
C SER A 23 -15.74 10.18 2.41
N PRO A 24 -16.09 11.21 3.20
CA PRO A 24 -15.12 11.90 4.03
C PRO A 24 -14.61 11.01 5.17
N CYS A 25 -13.47 11.36 5.74
CA CYS A 25 -12.99 10.72 6.96
C CYS A 25 -14.06 10.78 8.09
N ASP A 26 -14.47 9.62 8.62
CA ASP A 26 -15.27 9.53 9.85
C ASP A 26 -14.34 9.69 11.05
N ILE A 27 -14.08 10.94 11.44
CA ILE A 27 -13.05 11.30 12.41
C ILE A 27 -13.41 10.79 13.81
N VAL A 28 -12.45 10.11 14.43
CA VAL A 28 -12.47 9.77 15.85
C VAL A 28 -11.23 10.35 16.53
N THR A 29 -11.44 11.10 17.61
CA THR A 29 -10.38 11.74 18.38
C THR A 29 -9.91 10.86 19.52
N PHE A 30 -8.59 10.70 19.62
CA PHE A 30 -7.87 10.06 20.71
C PHE A 30 -6.90 11.06 21.37
N GLU A 31 -6.32 10.69 22.51
CA GLU A 31 -5.34 11.50 23.25
C GLU A 31 -4.16 11.97 22.38
N TYR A 32 -3.72 11.11 21.45
CA TYR A 32 -2.53 11.35 20.61
C TYR A 32 -2.84 11.79 19.17
N GLY A 33 -4.12 12.06 18.86
CA GLY A 33 -4.51 12.55 17.53
C GLY A 33 -5.81 11.96 17.02
N ASN A 34 -6.09 12.25 15.76
CA ASN A 34 -7.33 11.86 15.08
C ASN A 34 -7.07 10.74 14.08
N VAL A 35 -8.06 9.87 13.92
CA VAL A 35 -8.04 8.78 12.94
C VAL A 35 -9.34 8.74 12.15
N CYS A 36 -9.30 8.13 10.97
CA CYS A 36 -10.50 7.84 10.18
C CYS A 36 -11.00 6.44 10.52
N ARG A 37 -12.20 6.38 11.08
CA ARG A 37 -12.82 5.11 11.44
C ARG A 37 -13.39 4.46 10.19
N CYS A 38 -13.01 3.19 10.00
CA CYS A 38 -13.65 2.31 9.04
C CYS A 38 -14.48 1.24 9.76
N THR A 39 -15.64 0.93 9.20
CA THR A 39 -16.61 -0.06 9.68
C THR A 39 -17.04 -0.94 8.50
N GLU A 40 -17.80 -2.00 8.77
CA GLU A 40 -18.38 -2.88 7.75
C GLU A 40 -19.16 -2.15 6.64
N LYS A 41 -19.71 -0.97 6.96
CA LYS A 41 -20.61 -0.23 6.08
C LYS A 41 -19.97 1.02 5.49
N TYR A 42 -18.81 1.42 6.00
CA TYR A 42 -18.26 2.73 5.73
C TYR A 42 -16.75 2.77 5.91
N CYS A 43 -16.05 3.32 4.93
CA CYS A 43 -14.67 3.74 5.03
C CYS A 43 -14.50 4.90 4.04
N ASP A 44 -13.61 5.83 4.34
CA ASP A 44 -13.35 6.95 3.45
C ASP A 44 -12.65 6.49 2.16
N VAL A 45 -12.76 7.28 1.10
CA VAL A 45 -12.14 6.99 -0.20
C VAL A 45 -11.39 8.22 -0.70
N ILE A 46 -10.35 7.98 -1.50
CA ILE A 46 -9.57 9.05 -2.11
C ILE A 46 -10.16 9.32 -3.50
N ASP A 47 -10.54 10.56 -3.76
CA ASP A 47 -11.04 10.94 -5.08
C ASP A 47 -9.97 10.68 -6.14
N PRO A 48 -10.30 10.01 -7.26
CA PRO A 48 -9.31 9.70 -8.28
C PRO A 48 -8.79 10.97 -8.95
N LEU A 49 -7.55 10.91 -9.46
CA LEU A 49 -6.90 12.04 -10.13
C LEU A 49 -7.76 12.58 -11.29
N GLY A 50 -8.37 11.68 -12.05
CA GLY A 50 -9.18 12.00 -13.23
C GLY A 50 -8.35 12.67 -14.33
N ILE A 51 -9.03 13.36 -15.25
CA ILE A 51 -8.38 14.14 -16.30
C ILE A 51 -8.10 15.54 -15.76
N ILE A 52 -6.83 15.95 -15.80
CA ILE A 52 -6.42 17.32 -15.46
C ILE A 52 -6.39 18.14 -16.76
N PRO A 53 -7.19 19.21 -16.88
CA PRO A 53 -7.14 20.07 -18.06
C PRO A 53 -5.76 20.72 -18.24
N ASN A 54 -5.45 21.13 -19.48
CA ASN A 54 -4.19 21.82 -19.74
C ASN A 54 -4.08 23.10 -18.90
N ALA A 55 -2.84 23.42 -18.51
CA ALA A 55 -2.52 24.53 -17.61
C ALA A 55 -3.20 24.46 -16.23
N GLN A 56 -3.48 23.25 -15.72
CA GLN A 56 -3.98 23.04 -14.36
C GLN A 56 -3.12 22.06 -13.56
N ALA A 57 -3.24 22.15 -12.23
CA ALA A 57 -2.69 21.18 -11.29
C ALA A 57 -3.80 20.67 -10.37
N ALA A 58 -3.85 19.35 -10.15
CA ALA A 58 -4.65 18.76 -9.08
C ALA A 58 -3.91 18.92 -7.75
N VAL A 59 -4.66 19.16 -6.67
CA VAL A 59 -4.11 19.31 -5.32
C VAL A 59 -4.85 18.38 -4.38
N TYR A 60 -4.09 17.65 -3.58
CA TYR A 60 -4.59 16.83 -2.48
C TYR A 60 -4.01 17.37 -1.19
N GLU A 61 -4.88 17.55 -0.19
CA GLU A 61 -4.48 18.12 1.10
C GLU A 61 -4.80 17.15 2.24
N SER A 62 -3.84 17.04 3.15
CA SER A 62 -4.03 16.46 4.47
C SER A 62 -3.53 17.47 5.49
N THR A 63 -4.34 17.77 6.51
CA THR A 63 -3.99 18.80 7.51
C THR A 63 -4.14 18.26 8.92
N SER A 64 -3.36 18.79 9.87
CA SER A 64 -3.61 18.61 11.30
C SER A 64 -4.55 19.69 11.86
N GLU A 65 -4.77 20.76 11.10
CA GLU A 65 -5.69 21.84 11.46
C GLU A 65 -7.14 21.34 11.42
N TYR A 66 -8.02 22.02 12.16
CA TYR A 66 -9.45 21.67 12.23
C TYR A 66 -9.70 20.17 12.49
N ALA A 67 -8.93 19.58 13.41
CA ALA A 67 -9.00 18.16 13.74
C ALA A 67 -8.73 17.19 12.55
N GLY A 68 -8.04 17.64 11.51
CA GLY A 68 -7.74 16.83 10.33
C GLY A 68 -8.94 16.54 9.46
N THR A 69 -9.83 17.53 9.34
CA THR A 69 -10.98 17.52 8.42
C THR A 69 -10.60 17.24 6.97
N HIS A 70 -9.38 17.57 6.55
CA HIS A 70 -8.85 17.13 5.26
C HIS A 70 -7.91 15.94 5.47
N ARG A 71 -8.29 14.79 4.88
CA ARG A 71 -7.44 13.62 4.70
C ARG A 71 -7.44 13.28 3.22
N LEU A 72 -6.32 13.57 2.56
CA LEU A 72 -6.15 13.37 1.11
C LEU A 72 -7.36 13.92 0.33
N THR A 73 -7.86 15.07 0.78
CA THR A 73 -9.02 15.72 0.17
C THR A 73 -8.57 16.37 -1.12
N LYS A 74 -9.26 16.04 -2.22
CA LYS A 74 -9.00 16.65 -3.51
C LYS A 74 -9.60 18.06 -3.52
N LEU A 75 -8.75 19.07 -3.58
CA LEU A 75 -9.16 20.46 -3.71
C LEU A 75 -9.50 20.79 -5.18
N PRO A 76 -10.21 21.89 -5.44
CA PRO A 76 -10.38 22.38 -6.81
C PRO A 76 -9.03 22.54 -7.51
N ASN A 77 -8.96 22.13 -8.77
CA ASN A 77 -7.74 22.26 -9.56
C ASN A 77 -7.26 23.71 -9.59
N LEU A 78 -5.96 23.91 -9.38
CA LEU A 78 -5.32 25.20 -9.51
C LEU A 78 -5.06 25.51 -10.99
N GLN A 79 -5.28 26.76 -11.39
CA GLN A 79 -4.90 27.24 -12.72
C GLN A 79 -3.49 27.82 -12.66
N PHE A 80 -2.63 27.41 -13.61
CA PHE A 80 -1.33 28.06 -13.77
C PHE A 80 -1.51 29.49 -14.27
N GLN A 81 -0.79 30.41 -13.65
CA GLN A 81 -0.73 31.81 -14.08
C GLN A 81 0.42 31.98 -15.07
N SER A 82 0.18 32.68 -16.18
CA SER A 82 1.21 32.95 -17.19
C SER A 82 2.20 34.05 -16.76
N GLN A 83 1.87 34.82 -15.73
CA GLN A 83 2.74 35.85 -15.18
C GLN A 83 2.97 35.65 -13.69
N ARG A 84 4.20 35.92 -13.27
CA ARG A 84 4.60 35.88 -11.88
C ARG A 84 3.87 36.98 -11.10
N ASN A 85 3.28 36.62 -9.96
CA ASN A 85 2.84 37.59 -8.97
C ASN A 85 4.07 38.14 -8.23
N PRO A 86 4.38 39.45 -8.35
CA PRO A 86 5.57 40.05 -7.73
C PRO A 86 5.53 40.03 -6.20
N ASN A 87 4.36 39.81 -5.59
CA ASN A 87 4.18 39.71 -4.14
C ASN A 87 4.53 38.32 -3.58
N ILE A 88 4.79 37.32 -4.43
CA ILE A 88 5.23 35.99 -4.00
C ILE A 88 6.76 35.97 -3.89
N THR A 89 7.24 35.86 -2.66
CA THR A 89 8.68 35.81 -2.32
C THR A 89 9.23 34.38 -2.29
N ASP A 90 8.41 33.42 -1.86
CA ASP A 90 8.81 32.00 -1.77
C ASP A 90 8.51 31.30 -3.11
N LEU A 91 9.54 31.23 -3.95
CA LEU A 91 9.46 30.62 -5.27
C LEU A 91 10.24 29.31 -5.29
N TYR A 92 9.57 28.24 -5.70
CA TYR A 92 10.17 26.94 -5.96
C TYR A 92 10.17 26.69 -7.47
N GLU A 93 11.35 26.60 -8.06
CA GLU A 93 11.52 26.35 -9.48
C GLU A 93 11.83 24.88 -9.74
N ILE A 94 11.17 24.29 -10.74
CA ILE A 94 11.38 22.91 -11.14
C ILE A 94 12.13 22.90 -12.46
N ASP A 95 13.39 22.45 -12.44
CA ASP A 95 14.14 22.14 -13.65
C ASP A 95 13.79 20.73 -14.13
N TYR A 96 12.95 20.65 -15.17
CA TYR A 96 12.53 19.39 -15.77
C TYR A 96 13.58 18.78 -16.72
N THR A 97 14.69 19.47 -16.99
CA THR A 97 15.78 18.96 -17.84
C THR A 97 16.78 18.11 -17.06
N THR A 98 16.86 18.31 -15.74
CA THR A 98 17.67 17.51 -14.84
C THR A 98 16.87 16.33 -14.30
N THR A 99 17.28 15.10 -14.64
CA THR A 99 16.63 13.87 -14.17
C THR A 99 17.45 13.18 -13.07
N TYR A 100 16.76 12.54 -12.12
CA TYR A 100 17.37 11.76 -11.05
C TYR A 100 16.96 10.27 -11.14
N GLN A 101 16.89 9.57 -10.00
CA GLN A 101 16.50 8.17 -9.95
C GLN A 101 15.04 7.95 -10.39
N SER A 102 14.77 6.78 -10.96
CA SER A 102 13.40 6.28 -11.10
C SER A 102 12.86 5.78 -9.76
N ILE A 103 11.55 5.92 -9.55
CA ILE A 103 10.88 5.43 -8.34
C ILE A 103 10.29 4.05 -8.62
N ILE A 104 10.72 3.05 -7.85
CA ILE A 104 10.23 1.67 -7.99
C ILE A 104 8.80 1.52 -7.46
N GLY A 105 8.43 2.29 -6.43
CA GLY A 105 7.12 2.21 -5.81
C GLY A 105 7.11 2.55 -4.32
N PHE A 106 5.94 2.35 -3.72
CA PHE A 106 5.67 2.59 -2.30
C PHE A 106 4.83 1.44 -1.74
N GLY A 107 4.99 1.15 -0.45
CA GLY A 107 4.18 0.12 0.17
C GLY A 107 4.49 -0.20 1.62
N GLY A 108 4.24 -1.44 2.02
CA GLY A 108 4.28 -1.89 3.41
C GLY A 108 4.86 -3.29 3.60
N ALA A 109 4.96 -3.73 4.86
CA ALA A 109 5.47 -5.05 5.22
C ALA A 109 4.35 -6.02 5.58
N PHE A 110 4.42 -7.24 5.04
CA PHE A 110 3.53 -8.36 5.30
C PHE A 110 4.06 -9.22 6.46
N THR A 111 4.15 -8.61 7.64
CA THR A 111 4.59 -9.30 8.88
C THR A 111 3.52 -10.26 9.40
N ASP A 112 3.89 -11.23 10.24
CA ASP A 112 2.93 -12.14 10.86
C ASP A 112 1.91 -11.36 11.68
N SER A 113 2.35 -10.34 12.46
CA SER A 113 1.43 -9.47 13.20
C SER A 113 0.42 -8.77 12.29
N SER A 114 0.85 -8.21 11.16
CA SER A 114 -0.07 -7.54 10.22
C SER A 114 -1.12 -8.49 9.66
N ALA A 115 -0.70 -9.72 9.32
CA ALA A 115 -1.56 -10.74 8.78
C ALA A 115 -2.55 -11.25 9.85
N VAL A 116 -2.08 -11.47 11.08
CA VAL A 116 -2.90 -11.91 12.22
C VAL A 116 -3.93 -10.85 12.61
N VAL A 117 -3.53 -9.59 12.79
CA VAL A 117 -4.46 -8.50 13.12
C VAL A 117 -5.51 -8.33 12.03
N THR A 118 -5.11 -8.40 10.76
CA THR A 118 -6.06 -8.37 9.63
C THR A 118 -7.02 -9.56 9.69
N SER A 119 -6.52 -10.77 9.95
CA SER A 119 -7.37 -11.98 9.99
C SER A 119 -8.44 -11.98 11.09
N GLN A 120 -8.29 -11.15 12.13
CA GLN A 120 -9.27 -11.00 13.21
C GLN A 120 -10.45 -10.10 12.82
N LEU A 121 -10.35 -9.34 11.73
CA LEU A 121 -11.46 -8.58 11.18
C LEU A 121 -12.45 -9.52 10.48
N SER A 122 -13.70 -9.08 10.30
CA SER A 122 -14.61 -9.80 9.41
C SER A 122 -14.08 -9.82 7.98
N ALA A 123 -14.52 -10.78 7.17
CA ALA A 123 -14.11 -10.89 5.78
C ALA A 123 -14.34 -9.58 4.96
N ASN A 124 -15.42 -8.85 5.27
CA ASN A 124 -15.72 -7.62 4.55
C ASN A 124 -14.84 -6.46 5.02
N LEU A 125 -14.56 -6.33 6.32
CA LEU A 125 -13.57 -5.36 6.81
C LEU A 125 -12.14 -5.67 6.34
N GLN A 126 -11.76 -6.95 6.21
CA GLN A 126 -10.47 -7.34 5.60
C GLN A 126 -10.37 -6.82 4.17
N LYS A 127 -11.44 -7.01 3.38
CA LYS A 127 -11.52 -6.52 2.02
C LYS A 127 -11.40 -4.99 1.97
N ILE A 128 -12.20 -4.27 2.77
CA ILE A 128 -12.15 -2.80 2.84
C ILE A 128 -10.73 -2.33 3.18
N LEU A 129 -10.08 -2.92 4.19
CA LEU A 129 -8.72 -2.56 4.57
C LEU A 129 -7.72 -2.76 3.42
N LEU A 130 -7.81 -3.88 2.72
CA LEU A 130 -6.93 -4.18 1.59
C LEU A 130 -7.21 -3.29 0.38
N GLU A 131 -8.47 -2.92 0.14
CA GLU A 131 -8.84 -1.93 -0.89
C GLU A 131 -8.25 -0.54 -0.57
N GLN A 132 -8.23 -0.13 0.71
CA GLN A 132 -7.62 1.13 1.12
C GLN A 132 -6.11 1.19 0.87
N TYR A 133 -5.39 0.07 1.01
CA TYR A 133 -3.94 0.04 0.75
C TYR A 133 -3.60 -0.22 -0.71
N PHE A 134 -4.22 -1.22 -1.33
CA PHE A 134 -3.81 -1.76 -2.64
C PHE A 134 -4.79 -1.46 -3.77
N GLY A 135 -6.02 -1.08 -3.45
CA GLY A 135 -7.04 -0.76 -4.44
C GLY A 135 -6.82 0.59 -5.12
N LYS A 136 -7.42 0.74 -6.31
CA LYS A 136 -7.32 1.95 -7.14
C LYS A 136 -7.89 3.22 -6.50
N ASP A 137 -8.85 3.07 -5.59
CA ASP A 137 -9.52 4.17 -4.88
C ASP A 137 -8.91 4.40 -3.47
N GLY A 138 -7.84 3.67 -3.15
CA GLY A 138 -7.02 3.80 -1.95
C GLY A 138 -5.63 4.35 -2.25
N LEU A 139 -4.62 3.90 -1.51
CA LEU A 139 -3.22 4.34 -1.65
C LEU A 139 -2.47 3.70 -2.82
N ASN A 140 -3.06 2.69 -3.47
CA ASN A 140 -2.49 1.97 -4.62
C ASN A 140 -1.03 1.51 -4.40
N TYR A 141 -0.76 0.90 -3.24
CA TYR A 141 0.55 0.33 -2.91
C TYR A 141 0.96 -0.74 -3.93
N ASN A 142 2.23 -0.68 -4.33
CA ASN A 142 2.83 -1.59 -5.31
C ASN A 142 4.15 -2.22 -4.84
N ILE A 143 4.52 -2.05 -3.56
CA ILE A 143 5.69 -2.70 -2.94
C ILE A 143 5.24 -3.49 -1.71
N GLY A 144 5.76 -4.71 -1.55
CA GLY A 144 5.50 -5.56 -0.39
C GLY A 144 6.77 -6.17 0.19
N ARG A 145 7.16 -5.77 1.41
CA ARG A 145 8.25 -6.44 2.14
C ARG A 145 7.73 -7.71 2.81
N ILE A 146 8.37 -8.86 2.61
CA ILE A 146 8.02 -10.12 3.26
C ILE A 146 9.17 -10.55 4.17
N PRO A 147 9.00 -10.55 5.51
CA PRO A 147 9.93 -11.22 6.39
C PRO A 147 10.03 -12.71 6.07
N MET A 148 11.25 -13.20 5.87
CA MET A 148 11.52 -14.62 5.65
C MET A 148 11.76 -15.31 6.99
N GLY A 149 10.83 -16.17 7.40
CA GLY A 149 10.77 -16.72 8.75
C GLY A 149 10.19 -15.73 9.75
N ALA A 150 10.51 -15.93 11.03
CA ALA A 150 10.10 -14.99 12.08
C ALA A 150 10.88 -13.68 12.02
N ALA A 151 10.20 -12.60 12.41
CA ALA A 151 10.79 -11.32 12.78
C ALA A 151 10.40 -10.95 14.22
N ASP A 152 10.75 -9.76 14.67
CA ASP A 152 10.27 -9.18 15.92
C ASP A 152 8.73 -9.05 15.97
N PHE A 153 8.09 -8.79 14.83
CA PHE A 153 6.62 -8.81 14.65
C PHE A 153 6.07 -10.20 14.27
N SER A 154 6.54 -11.23 14.96
CA SER A 154 6.05 -12.62 14.86
C SER A 154 5.48 -13.12 16.18
N LEU A 155 4.54 -14.08 16.11
CA LEU A 155 3.92 -14.67 17.31
C LEU A 155 4.87 -15.59 18.08
N SER A 156 5.89 -16.11 17.40
CA SER A 156 6.95 -16.94 17.96
C SER A 156 8.19 -16.85 17.08
N LEU A 157 9.33 -17.28 17.61
CA LEU A 157 10.55 -17.44 16.82
C LEU A 157 10.48 -18.74 16.01
N TYR A 158 10.70 -18.68 14.71
CA TYR A 158 10.79 -19.84 13.82
C TYR A 158 11.67 -19.54 12.61
N THR A 159 12.15 -20.61 11.97
CA THR A 159 12.78 -20.58 10.66
C THR A 159 12.19 -21.67 9.77
N TYR A 160 12.43 -21.58 8.48
CA TYR A 160 11.98 -22.59 7.53
C TYR A 160 12.81 -23.88 7.57
N ALA A 161 13.99 -23.88 8.18
CA ALA A 161 14.93 -25.01 8.19
C ALA A 161 15.40 -25.32 9.62
N SER A 162 14.45 -25.69 10.48
CA SER A 162 14.72 -25.86 11.92
C SER A 162 15.39 -27.20 12.28
N VAL A 163 15.52 -28.14 11.32
CA VAL A 163 16.18 -29.44 11.55
C VAL A 163 17.70 -29.26 11.58
N PRO A 164 18.40 -29.63 12.67
CA PRO A 164 19.84 -29.44 12.78
C PRO A 164 20.65 -30.21 11.73
N ASN A 165 21.70 -29.57 11.20
CA ASN A 165 22.64 -30.12 10.22
C ASN A 165 22.00 -30.57 8.89
N ASP A 166 20.82 -30.06 8.55
CA ASP A 166 20.16 -30.29 7.27
C ASP A 166 20.73 -29.36 6.18
N PHE A 167 22.02 -29.56 5.85
CA PHE A 167 22.74 -28.73 4.88
C PHE A 167 22.14 -28.79 3.47
N ASP A 168 21.44 -29.88 3.15
CA ASP A 168 20.74 -30.10 1.88
C ASP A 168 19.31 -29.53 1.87
N LEU A 169 18.85 -28.96 3.00
CA LEU A 169 17.53 -28.33 3.17
C LEU A 169 16.34 -29.26 2.84
N ASN A 170 16.48 -30.57 3.08
CA ASN A 170 15.45 -31.56 2.77
C ASN A 170 14.15 -31.37 3.58
N ASN A 171 14.24 -30.72 4.74
CA ASN A 171 13.12 -30.43 5.64
C ASN A 171 12.68 -28.96 5.56
N PHE A 172 13.16 -28.20 4.58
CA PHE A 172 12.74 -26.81 4.41
C PHE A 172 11.23 -26.72 4.18
N THR A 173 10.56 -25.86 4.94
CA THR A 173 9.11 -25.66 4.80
C THR A 173 8.68 -24.27 5.20
N ILE A 174 7.70 -23.74 4.46
CA ILE A 174 6.99 -22.48 4.76
C ILE A 174 5.65 -22.73 5.46
N SER A 175 5.46 -23.90 6.06
CA SER A 175 4.18 -24.32 6.68
C SER A 175 3.62 -23.30 7.67
N MET A 176 4.48 -22.53 8.35
CA MET A 176 4.09 -21.45 9.26
C MET A 176 3.42 -20.26 8.54
N ASP A 177 3.76 -20.00 7.27
CA ASP A 177 3.21 -18.87 6.51
C ASP A 177 1.90 -19.22 5.79
N LEU A 178 1.70 -20.49 5.45
CA LEU A 178 0.57 -20.97 4.65
C LEU A 178 -0.81 -20.59 5.20
N PRO A 179 -1.08 -20.64 6.53
CA PRO A 179 -2.44 -20.45 7.03
C PRO A 179 -2.92 -18.98 7.01
N ILE A 180 -2.02 -18.01 7.18
CA ILE A 180 -2.40 -16.60 7.39
C ILE A 180 -1.64 -15.64 6.45
N LYS A 181 -0.31 -15.67 6.42
CA LYS A 181 0.49 -14.72 5.64
C LYS A 181 0.30 -14.88 4.13
N ILE A 182 0.33 -16.11 3.63
CA ILE A 182 0.16 -16.36 2.20
C ILE A 182 -1.25 -15.95 1.71
N PRO A 183 -2.36 -16.30 2.40
CA PRO A 183 -3.68 -15.76 2.07
C PRO A 183 -3.74 -14.24 2.12
N PHE A 184 -3.14 -13.60 3.13
CA PHE A 184 -3.10 -12.14 3.24
C PHE A 184 -2.39 -11.47 2.04
N ILE A 185 -1.23 -12.00 1.64
CA ILE A 185 -0.49 -11.55 0.45
C ILE A 185 -1.34 -11.72 -0.82
N LYS A 186 -1.97 -12.89 -1.00
CA LYS A 186 -2.82 -13.17 -2.17
C LYS A 186 -4.04 -12.25 -2.23
N SER A 187 -4.66 -11.95 -1.09
CA SER A 187 -5.79 -11.02 -1.03
C SER A 187 -5.35 -9.60 -1.41
N ALA A 188 -4.18 -9.14 -0.97
CA ALA A 188 -3.63 -7.85 -1.40
C ALA A 188 -3.37 -7.80 -2.91
N MET A 189 -2.78 -8.85 -3.48
CA MET A 189 -2.57 -8.97 -4.93
C MET A 189 -3.89 -8.92 -5.70
N ALA A 190 -4.96 -9.51 -5.17
CA ALA A 190 -6.27 -9.52 -5.81
C ALA A 190 -6.98 -8.15 -5.78
N MET A 191 -6.58 -7.23 -4.89
CA MET A 191 -7.16 -5.87 -4.83
C MET A 191 -6.44 -4.88 -5.76
N SER A 192 -5.18 -5.15 -6.10
CA SER A 192 -4.41 -4.24 -6.94
C SER A 192 -4.70 -4.42 -8.42
N ASN A 193 -4.77 -3.30 -9.13
CA ASN A 193 -4.81 -3.28 -10.60
C ASN A 193 -3.41 -3.33 -11.22
N GLU A 194 -2.37 -3.15 -10.40
CA GLU A 194 -0.97 -3.12 -10.82
C GLU A 194 -0.20 -4.30 -10.22
N THR A 195 0.99 -4.56 -10.76
CA THR A 195 1.87 -5.58 -10.17
C THR A 195 2.44 -5.07 -8.84
N ILE A 196 2.22 -5.83 -7.76
CA ILE A 196 2.92 -5.62 -6.49
C ILE A 196 4.28 -6.31 -6.57
N TYR A 197 5.36 -5.55 -6.43
CA TYR A 197 6.71 -6.10 -6.34
C TYR A 197 7.02 -6.50 -4.90
N PHE A 198 7.29 -7.78 -4.69
CA PHE A 198 7.65 -8.31 -3.39
C PHE A 198 9.16 -8.48 -3.25
N PHE A 199 9.68 -8.24 -2.05
CA PHE A 199 11.05 -8.59 -1.69
C PHE A 199 11.10 -9.27 -0.32
N GLY A 200 11.93 -10.31 -0.23
CA GLY A 200 12.18 -11.05 1.00
C GLY A 200 13.28 -10.41 1.84
N SER A 201 13.15 -10.46 3.16
CA SER A 201 14.24 -10.10 4.07
C SER A 201 14.25 -11.03 5.29
N PRO A 202 15.27 -11.89 5.45
CA PRO A 202 15.39 -12.71 6.64
C PRO A 202 15.82 -11.87 7.84
N TRP A 203 15.34 -12.24 9.03
CA TRP A 203 15.77 -11.62 10.29
C TRP A 203 16.88 -12.42 10.98
N TYR A 204 16.82 -13.75 10.85
CA TYR A 204 17.71 -14.67 11.55
C TYR A 204 17.80 -16.00 10.79
N ALA A 205 19.02 -16.55 10.70
CA ALA A 205 19.28 -17.87 10.13
C ALA A 205 19.07 -18.98 11.17
N PRO A 206 18.68 -20.20 10.80
CA PRO A 206 18.53 -21.33 11.73
C PRO A 206 19.67 -21.47 12.75
N ASP A 207 19.35 -21.77 14.02
CA ASP A 207 20.31 -21.81 15.12
C ASP A 207 21.52 -22.71 14.83
N TRP A 208 21.33 -23.83 14.14
CA TRP A 208 22.41 -24.77 13.79
C TRP A 208 23.40 -24.24 12.74
N LEU A 209 23.04 -23.14 12.04
CA LEU A 209 23.95 -22.42 11.14
C LEU A 209 24.78 -21.35 11.86
N LYS A 210 24.53 -21.07 13.14
CA LYS A 210 25.12 -19.93 13.86
C LYS A 210 26.04 -20.36 15.01
N ASN A 211 26.91 -19.44 15.41
CA ASN A 211 27.84 -19.62 16.53
C ASN A 211 27.23 -19.32 17.92
N ALA A 212 26.02 -18.77 17.96
CA ALA A 212 25.26 -18.49 19.17
C ALA A 212 23.77 -18.74 18.93
N SER A 213 23.07 -19.16 19.99
CA SER A 213 21.62 -19.41 19.99
C SER A 213 20.83 -18.12 20.21
N ASN A 214 19.60 -18.06 19.66
CA ASN A 214 18.70 -16.90 19.75
C ASN A 214 19.26 -15.67 18.97
N PRO A 215 18.53 -14.56 18.70
CA PRO A 215 18.71 -13.76 17.47
C PRO A 215 20.04 -13.00 17.33
N VAL A 216 20.99 -13.21 18.24
CA VAL A 216 22.36 -12.70 18.22
C VAL A 216 23.32 -13.74 17.60
N GLY A 217 24.43 -13.30 17.04
CA GLY A 217 25.48 -14.18 16.50
C GLY A 217 25.54 -14.17 14.97
N THR A 218 26.64 -14.69 14.44
CA THR A 218 26.90 -14.75 13.00
C THR A 218 26.84 -16.20 12.51
N LEU A 219 26.77 -16.38 11.20
CA LEU A 219 26.95 -17.70 10.60
C LEU A 219 28.27 -18.32 11.07
N ASN A 220 28.25 -19.63 11.25
CA ASN A 220 29.45 -20.42 11.50
C ASN A 220 30.40 -20.36 10.30
N GLY A 221 31.70 -20.48 10.58
CA GLY A 221 32.73 -20.58 9.57
C GLY A 221 32.92 -19.31 8.73
N VAL A 222 33.11 -19.45 7.43
CA VAL A 222 33.53 -18.36 6.53
C VAL A 222 32.80 -18.39 5.17
N PRO A 223 32.67 -17.24 4.48
CA PRO A 223 32.05 -17.19 3.15
C PRO A 223 32.60 -18.25 2.18
N GLY A 224 31.70 -19.02 1.57
CA GLY A 224 32.02 -20.09 0.63
C GLY A 224 32.07 -21.51 1.23
N ASP A 225 31.99 -21.63 2.56
CA ASP A 225 31.86 -22.92 3.24
C ASP A 225 30.43 -23.48 3.21
N LYS A 226 30.21 -24.63 3.86
CA LYS A 226 28.90 -25.29 3.89
C LYS A 226 27.83 -24.49 4.64
N TYR A 227 28.19 -23.71 5.66
CA TYR A 227 27.21 -22.93 6.44
C TYR A 227 26.72 -21.73 5.62
N HIS A 228 27.63 -21.02 4.96
CA HIS A 228 27.30 -19.88 4.10
C HIS A 228 26.68 -20.28 2.77
N LYS A 229 26.88 -21.51 2.29
CA LYS A 229 26.22 -22.04 1.10
C LYS A 229 24.82 -22.57 1.37
N SER A 230 24.57 -23.10 2.57
CA SER A 230 23.23 -23.54 2.98
C SER A 230 22.32 -22.37 3.36
N TRP A 231 22.90 -21.21 3.74
CA TRP A 231 22.17 -19.95 3.91
C TRP A 231 21.91 -19.27 2.57
#